data_AF-A0A941CG65-F1
#
_entry.id   AF-A0A941CG65-F1
#
_cell.length_a   1.000
_cell.length_b   1.000
_cell.length_c   1.000
_cell.angle_alpha   90.00
_cell.angle_beta   90.00
_cell.angle_gamma   90.00
#
_symmetry.space_group_name_H-M   'P 1'
#
loop_
_entity.id
_entity.type
_entity.pdbx_description
1 polymer ?
#
loop_
_entity_poly.entity_id
_entity_poly.type
_entity_poly.pdbx_seq_one_letter_code
_entity_poly.pdbx_strand_id
1 'polypeptide(L)'
;MISKSQYLRERKTEVIEIIQFFLSKSLNPELHKSIVSFFTKKGEQKLAHRIGMGLFSSMDFGEYQGGAEFLLVNHVLNILVDNSLITKMDMLFPNENLYQANTAVAKAANEFGAIENLVFGFEHIANRYSNSVFKIENTASNDDKDIGTGFLTSVYGRQLIITNNHVVSNFKKIRLFTKNDMELEFKVSVLNEELDIAILELKTPISSDNLNFNEVPNLLSDIITIGYPSIPMAKEAYQVCHRGEINSHIEDYRGNNLFLISAKTSTGNSGSPIIDERGLVLGILTRELYEKDALLSKGKLPYYAVIPSNVILKIIKEAYA
;
A
#
# COMPACT_ATOMS: atom_id res chain seq x y z
N MET A 1 2.36 -26.29 6.48
CA MET A 1 2.00 -25.73 5.15
C MET A 1 2.48 -24.30 5.13
N ILE A 2 3.32 -23.95 4.16
CA ILE A 2 3.75 -22.57 3.91
C ILE A 2 2.55 -21.79 3.36
N SER A 3 2.34 -20.54 3.80
CA SER A 3 1.25 -19.72 3.23
C SER A 3 1.52 -19.43 1.75
N LYS A 4 0.48 -19.31 0.92
CA LYS A 4 0.63 -19.05 -0.53
C LYS A 4 1.52 -17.83 -0.82
N SER A 5 1.37 -16.76 -0.05
CA SER A 5 2.17 -15.56 -0.21
C SER A 5 3.63 -15.77 0.22
N GLN A 6 3.90 -16.59 1.25
CA GLN A 6 5.26 -16.96 1.64
C GLN A 6 5.94 -17.80 0.54
N TYR A 7 5.24 -18.75 -0.06
CA TYR A 7 5.76 -19.54 -1.19
C TYR A 7 6.19 -18.65 -2.36
N LEU A 8 5.37 -17.65 -2.71
CA LEU A 8 5.73 -16.66 -3.74
C LEU A 8 6.93 -15.81 -3.35
N ARG A 9 7.04 -15.37 -2.08
CA ARG A 9 8.17 -14.57 -1.59
C ARG A 9 9.49 -15.34 -1.60
N GLU A 10 9.48 -16.62 -1.26
CA GLU A 10 10.68 -17.48 -1.30
C GLU A 10 11.22 -17.67 -2.73
N ARG A 11 10.37 -17.51 -3.75
CA ARG A 11 10.74 -17.59 -5.19
C ARG A 11 10.65 -16.25 -5.91
N LYS A 12 10.94 -15.15 -5.19
CA LYS A 12 10.75 -13.77 -5.66
C LYS A 12 11.28 -13.51 -7.08
N THR A 13 12.50 -13.97 -7.39
CA THR A 13 13.12 -13.73 -8.71
C THR A 13 12.30 -14.32 -9.85
N GLU A 14 11.93 -15.60 -9.74
CA GLU A 14 11.17 -16.31 -10.76
C GLU A 14 9.74 -15.76 -10.90
N VAL A 15 9.13 -15.36 -9.77
CA VAL A 15 7.83 -14.66 -9.78
C VAL A 15 7.91 -13.33 -10.55
N ILE A 16 8.98 -12.54 -10.34
CA ILE A 16 9.20 -11.30 -11.08
C ILE A 16 9.39 -11.58 -12.58
N GLU A 17 10.14 -12.62 -12.95
CA GLU A 17 10.32 -13.01 -14.36
C GLU A 17 9.00 -13.41 -15.01
N ILE A 18 8.11 -14.12 -14.29
CA ILE A 18 6.76 -14.45 -14.78
C ILE A 18 5.97 -13.15 -15.03
N ILE A 19 5.92 -12.24 -14.05
CA ILE A 19 5.22 -10.95 -14.19
C ILE A 19 5.75 -10.18 -15.39
N GLN A 20 7.07 -10.04 -15.51
CA GLN A 20 7.73 -9.31 -16.59
C GLN A 20 7.46 -9.92 -17.96
N PHE A 21 7.43 -11.25 -18.07
CA PHE A 21 7.14 -11.95 -19.32
C PHE A 21 5.71 -11.66 -19.81
N PHE A 22 4.71 -11.91 -18.96
CA PHE A 22 3.30 -11.78 -19.32
C PHE A 22 2.84 -10.32 -19.49
N LEU A 23 3.51 -9.37 -18.84
CA LEU A 23 3.25 -7.94 -18.99
C LEU A 23 4.24 -7.23 -19.94
N SER A 24 5.16 -7.97 -20.56
CA SER A 24 6.26 -7.42 -21.38
C SER A 24 5.76 -6.46 -22.45
N LYS A 25 4.70 -6.82 -23.18
CA LYS A 25 4.16 -5.96 -24.25
C LYS A 25 3.72 -4.59 -23.75
N SER A 26 3.17 -4.52 -22.54
CA SER A 26 2.60 -3.31 -21.97
C SER A 26 3.62 -2.49 -21.17
N LEU A 27 4.55 -3.15 -20.49
CA LEU A 27 5.45 -2.54 -19.50
C LEU A 27 6.94 -2.54 -19.90
N ASN A 28 7.37 -3.47 -20.76
CA ASN A 28 8.76 -3.58 -21.19
C ASN A 28 8.87 -3.99 -22.67
N PRO A 29 8.71 -3.04 -23.61
CA PRO A 29 8.72 -3.32 -25.05
C PRO A 29 10.04 -3.95 -25.56
N GLU A 30 11.17 -3.67 -24.91
CA GLU A 30 12.45 -4.25 -25.29
C GLU A 30 12.55 -5.73 -24.90
N LEU A 31 12.11 -6.08 -23.68
CA LEU A 31 11.95 -7.49 -23.29
C LEU A 31 10.96 -8.20 -24.22
N HIS A 32 9.85 -7.54 -24.57
CA HIS A 32 8.87 -8.11 -25.49
C HIS A 32 9.47 -8.46 -26.86
N LYS A 33 10.25 -7.55 -27.45
CA LYS A 33 10.98 -7.81 -28.70
C LYS A 33 11.98 -8.96 -28.57
N SER A 34 12.67 -9.05 -27.42
CA SER A 34 13.60 -10.15 -27.13
C SER A 34 12.88 -11.50 -27.12
N ILE A 35 11.72 -11.60 -26.46
CA ILE A 35 10.90 -12.81 -26.43
C ILE A 35 10.44 -13.19 -27.85
N VAL A 36 9.91 -12.24 -28.63
CA VAL A 36 9.51 -12.50 -30.03
C VAL A 36 10.70 -13.00 -30.88
N SER A 37 11.88 -12.39 -30.69
CA SER A 37 13.11 -12.78 -31.40
C SER A 37 13.56 -14.19 -31.05
N PHE A 38 13.44 -14.60 -29.79
CA PHE A 38 13.77 -15.96 -29.33
C PHE A 38 12.99 -17.02 -30.11
N PHE A 39 11.66 -16.92 -30.14
CA PHE A 39 10.81 -17.88 -30.86
C PHE A 39 10.98 -17.82 -32.38
N THR A 40 11.25 -16.63 -32.92
CA THR A 40 11.56 -16.46 -34.36
C THR A 40 12.83 -17.22 -34.74
N LYS A 41 13.91 -17.10 -33.94
CA LYS A 41 15.19 -17.78 -34.18
C LYS A 41 15.10 -19.30 -34.01
N LYS A 42 14.16 -19.78 -33.20
CA LYS A 42 13.88 -21.21 -33.03
C LYS A 42 13.09 -21.81 -34.20
N GLY A 43 12.63 -20.99 -35.15
CA GLY A 43 11.84 -21.42 -36.30
C GLY A 43 10.32 -21.49 -36.04
N GLU A 44 9.85 -21.01 -34.88
CA GLU A 44 8.46 -21.10 -34.47
C GLU A 44 7.65 -19.87 -34.88
N GLN A 45 7.57 -19.62 -36.19
CA GLN A 45 7.02 -18.39 -36.76
C GLN A 45 5.57 -18.10 -36.31
N LYS A 46 4.72 -19.14 -36.24
CA LYS A 46 3.33 -18.98 -35.77
C LYS A 46 3.27 -18.54 -34.31
N LEU A 47 4.12 -19.12 -33.45
CA LEU A 47 4.19 -18.78 -32.05
C LEU A 47 4.75 -17.37 -31.85
N ALA A 48 5.84 -17.03 -32.55
CA ALA A 48 6.41 -15.68 -32.54
C ALA A 48 5.39 -14.62 -32.96
N HIS A 49 4.56 -14.90 -33.97
CA HIS A 49 3.48 -14.00 -34.38
C HIS A 49 2.42 -13.83 -33.28
N ARG A 50 1.94 -14.93 -32.68
CA ARG A 50 0.98 -14.90 -31.55
C ARG A 50 1.52 -14.09 -30.38
N ILE A 51 2.78 -14.33 -29.99
CA ILE A 51 3.46 -13.61 -28.93
C ILE A 51 3.62 -12.13 -29.30
N GLY A 52 3.95 -11.78 -30.55
CA GLY A 52 4.00 -10.38 -31.01
C GLY A 52 2.65 -9.66 -30.89
N MET A 53 1.53 -10.40 -30.98
CA MET A 53 0.20 -9.88 -30.68
C MET A 53 -0.05 -9.68 -29.17
N GLY A 54 0.86 -10.14 -28.30
CA GLY A 54 0.78 -10.03 -26.85
C GLY A 54 -0.03 -11.14 -26.19
N LEU A 55 -0.23 -12.26 -26.91
CA LEU A 55 -0.91 -13.44 -26.42
C LEU A 55 0.13 -14.45 -25.96
N PHE A 56 0.10 -14.80 -24.67
CA PHE A 56 1.08 -15.68 -24.03
C PHE A 56 0.38 -16.88 -23.37
N SER A 57 1.06 -18.01 -23.30
CA SER A 57 0.66 -19.18 -22.50
C SER A 57 1.70 -19.49 -21.44
N SER A 58 1.33 -20.30 -20.44
CA SER A 58 2.29 -20.80 -19.44
C SER A 58 3.41 -21.65 -20.08
N MET A 59 3.13 -22.30 -21.21
CA MET A 59 4.12 -23.10 -21.94
C MET A 59 5.15 -22.21 -22.62
N ASP A 60 4.72 -21.06 -23.18
CA ASP A 60 5.64 -20.09 -23.78
C ASP A 60 6.67 -19.59 -22.76
N PHE A 61 6.24 -19.32 -21.53
CA PHE A 61 7.14 -18.89 -20.45
C PHE A 61 8.15 -20.00 -20.10
N GLY A 62 7.65 -21.23 -19.90
CA GLY A 62 8.51 -22.36 -19.57
C GLY A 62 9.55 -22.62 -20.67
N GLU A 63 9.15 -22.48 -21.94
CA GLU A 63 10.06 -22.63 -23.05
C GLU A 63 11.10 -21.50 -23.13
N TYR A 64 10.68 -20.25 -22.94
CA TYR A 64 11.58 -19.09 -22.95
C TYR A 64 12.63 -19.16 -21.84
N GLN A 65 12.26 -19.65 -20.65
CA GLN A 65 13.16 -19.80 -19.50
C GLN A 65 14.00 -21.09 -19.52
N GLY A 66 13.73 -22.02 -20.45
CA GLY A 66 14.39 -23.34 -20.46
C GLY A 66 13.89 -24.29 -19.36
N GLY A 67 12.69 -24.04 -18.82
CA GLY A 67 12.04 -24.79 -17.76
C GLY A 67 11.39 -23.85 -16.73
N ALA A 68 10.19 -24.18 -16.27
CA ALA A 68 9.51 -23.47 -15.20
C ALA A 68 8.56 -24.40 -14.44
N GLU A 69 8.35 -24.14 -13.14
CA GLU A 69 7.32 -24.87 -12.41
C GLU A 69 5.92 -24.39 -12.81
N PHE A 70 5.16 -25.29 -13.46
CA PHE A 70 3.82 -25.00 -13.95
C PHE A 70 2.86 -24.49 -12.85
N LEU A 71 2.94 -25.02 -11.62
CA LEU A 71 2.08 -24.59 -10.52
C LEU A 71 2.39 -23.16 -10.08
N LEU A 72 3.67 -22.78 -10.00
CA LEU A 72 4.07 -21.40 -9.70
C LEU A 72 3.55 -20.43 -10.77
N VAL A 73 3.78 -20.75 -12.05
CA VAL A 73 3.37 -19.90 -13.17
C VAL A 73 1.86 -19.66 -13.13
N ASN A 74 1.06 -20.72 -13.02
CA ASN A 74 -0.40 -20.57 -12.95
C ASN A 74 -0.86 -19.83 -11.69
N HIS A 75 -0.17 -19.99 -10.56
CA HIS A 75 -0.52 -19.25 -9.36
C HIS A 75 -0.36 -17.74 -9.56
N VAL A 76 0.76 -17.30 -10.14
CA VAL A 76 1.00 -15.89 -10.48
C VAL A 76 -0.02 -15.41 -11.51
N LEU A 77 -0.27 -16.19 -12.57
CA LEU A 77 -1.27 -15.84 -13.59
C LEU A 77 -2.67 -15.66 -13.02
N ASN A 78 -3.11 -16.52 -12.10
CA ASN A 78 -4.40 -16.36 -11.43
C ASN A 78 -4.48 -15.04 -10.66
N ILE A 79 -3.43 -14.66 -9.92
CA ILE A 79 -3.40 -13.36 -9.22
C ILE A 79 -3.49 -12.20 -10.22
N LEU A 80 -2.77 -12.29 -11.34
CA LEU A 80 -2.82 -11.26 -12.39
C LEU A 80 -4.22 -11.17 -13.04
N VAL A 81 -4.91 -12.30 -13.22
CA VAL A 81 -6.29 -12.35 -13.74
C VAL A 81 -7.28 -11.78 -12.74
N ASP A 82 -7.22 -12.21 -11.48
CA ASP A 82 -8.11 -11.77 -10.40
C ASP A 82 -8.04 -10.25 -10.21
N ASN A 83 -6.87 -9.66 -10.48
CA ASN A 83 -6.63 -8.21 -10.42
C ASN A 83 -6.76 -7.49 -11.77
N SER A 84 -7.29 -8.16 -12.80
CA SER A 84 -7.51 -7.59 -14.14
C SER A 84 -6.25 -7.03 -14.83
N LEU A 85 -5.05 -7.44 -14.39
CA LEU A 85 -3.77 -7.08 -15.00
C LEU A 85 -3.58 -7.80 -16.33
N ILE A 86 -4.09 -9.04 -16.42
CA ILE A 86 -4.18 -9.82 -17.65
C ILE A 86 -5.60 -10.38 -17.80
N THR A 87 -5.99 -10.70 -19.02
CA THR A 87 -7.26 -11.36 -19.34
C THR A 87 -6.98 -12.73 -19.94
N LYS A 88 -7.72 -13.72 -19.48
CA LYS A 88 -7.68 -15.09 -19.99
C LYS A 88 -8.60 -15.22 -21.21
N MET A 89 -8.09 -15.68 -22.34
CA MET A 89 -8.73 -15.67 -23.66
C MET A 89 -9.49 -16.97 -23.96
N ASP A 90 -10.19 -17.51 -22.96
CA ASP A 90 -10.79 -18.86 -22.97
C ASP A 90 -11.79 -19.09 -24.12
N MET A 91 -12.52 -18.05 -24.54
CA MET A 91 -13.53 -18.16 -25.60
C MET A 91 -12.94 -18.32 -27.01
N LEU A 92 -11.69 -17.92 -27.22
CA LEU A 92 -11.05 -17.92 -28.54
C LEU A 92 -10.17 -19.15 -28.76
N PHE A 93 -9.68 -19.80 -27.69
CA PHE A 93 -8.70 -20.88 -27.76
C PHE A 93 -8.98 -21.96 -26.69
N PRO A 94 -9.94 -22.87 -26.91
CA PRO A 94 -10.43 -23.80 -25.87
C PRO A 94 -9.41 -24.86 -25.42
N ASN A 95 -8.34 -25.07 -26.19
CA ASN A 95 -7.32 -26.09 -25.91
C ASN A 95 -6.03 -25.53 -25.29
N GLU A 96 -5.93 -24.19 -25.16
CA GLU A 96 -4.74 -23.54 -24.59
C GLU A 96 -5.15 -22.27 -23.84
N ASN A 97 -4.77 -22.17 -22.56
CA ASN A 97 -5.00 -20.96 -21.78
C ASN A 97 -4.05 -19.86 -22.28
N LEU A 98 -4.58 -18.95 -23.09
CA LEU A 98 -3.87 -17.75 -23.53
C LEU A 98 -4.24 -16.55 -22.67
N TYR A 99 -3.25 -15.70 -22.41
CA TYR A 99 -3.37 -14.51 -21.59
C TYR A 99 -2.89 -13.29 -22.37
N GLN A 100 -3.61 -12.18 -22.21
CA GLN A 100 -3.25 -10.90 -22.79
C GLN A 100 -3.26 -9.82 -21.71
N ALA A 101 -2.24 -8.96 -21.69
CA ALA A 101 -2.16 -7.86 -20.73
C ALA A 101 -3.25 -6.80 -20.98
N ASN A 102 -3.94 -6.39 -19.92
CA ASN A 102 -4.76 -5.20 -19.94
C ASN A 102 -3.84 -3.98 -19.80
N THR A 103 -3.49 -3.37 -20.94
CA THR A 103 -2.41 -2.36 -20.99
C THR A 103 -2.69 -1.14 -20.09
N ALA A 104 -3.93 -0.68 -20.01
CA ALA A 104 -4.27 0.48 -19.17
C ALA A 104 -4.12 0.15 -17.67
N VAL A 105 -4.69 -0.97 -17.25
CA VAL A 105 -4.65 -1.42 -15.84
C VAL A 105 -3.23 -1.77 -15.42
N ALA A 106 -2.48 -2.51 -16.25
CA ALA A 106 -1.11 -2.88 -15.97
C ALA A 106 -0.20 -1.65 -15.83
N LYS A 107 -0.34 -0.63 -16.70
CA LYS A 107 0.45 0.60 -16.60
C LYS A 107 0.14 1.39 -15.33
N ALA A 108 -1.14 1.57 -15.01
CA ALA A 108 -1.55 2.26 -13.80
C ALA A 108 -1.07 1.53 -12.52
N ALA A 109 -1.21 0.20 -12.49
CA ALA A 109 -0.72 -0.61 -11.36
C ALA A 109 0.82 -0.56 -11.25
N ASN A 110 1.54 -0.53 -12.37
CA ASN A 110 2.99 -0.43 -12.38
C ASN A 110 3.49 0.93 -11.87
N GLU A 111 2.80 2.02 -12.23
CA GLU A 111 3.15 3.39 -11.80
C GLU A 111 3.18 3.51 -10.26
N PHE A 112 2.23 2.86 -9.57
CA PHE A 112 2.19 2.85 -8.11
C PHE A 112 2.94 1.67 -7.48
N GLY A 113 3.60 0.82 -8.27
CA GLY A 113 4.26 -0.40 -7.79
C GLY A 113 3.30 -1.42 -7.18
N ALA A 114 2.02 -1.40 -7.57
CA ALA A 114 0.96 -2.26 -7.03
C ALA A 114 1.05 -3.71 -7.49
N ILE A 115 1.68 -3.99 -8.63
CA ILE A 115 1.76 -5.36 -9.19
C ILE A 115 2.48 -6.30 -8.22
N GLU A 116 3.65 -5.91 -7.72
CA GLU A 116 4.38 -6.70 -6.73
C GLU A 116 3.62 -6.79 -5.40
N ASN A 117 2.94 -5.72 -4.99
CA ASN A 117 2.14 -5.69 -3.76
C ASN A 117 1.00 -6.73 -3.82
N LEU A 118 0.28 -6.79 -4.94
CA LEU A 118 -0.80 -7.75 -5.17
C LEU A 118 -0.30 -9.20 -5.19
N VAL A 119 0.88 -9.44 -5.78
CA VAL A 119 1.44 -10.79 -5.89
C VAL A 119 2.05 -11.28 -4.58
N PHE A 120 2.82 -10.43 -3.87
CA PHE A 120 3.53 -10.84 -2.65
C PHE A 120 2.75 -10.59 -1.35
N GLY A 121 1.66 -9.80 -1.43
CA GLY A 121 0.69 -9.57 -0.36
C GLY A 121 1.19 -8.67 0.77
N PHE A 122 0.38 -8.58 1.84
CA PHE A 122 0.58 -7.62 2.93
C PHE A 122 1.93 -7.67 3.65
N GLU A 123 2.57 -8.83 3.76
CA GLU A 123 3.90 -8.90 4.39
C GLU A 123 4.95 -8.16 3.55
N HIS A 124 4.86 -8.26 2.22
CA HIS A 124 5.71 -7.48 1.32
C HIS A 124 5.43 -5.99 1.45
N ILE A 125 4.15 -5.59 1.47
CA ILE A 125 3.72 -4.19 1.65
C ILE A 125 4.24 -3.64 2.98
N ALA A 126 4.07 -4.38 4.07
CA ALA A 126 4.55 -3.98 5.40
C ALA A 126 6.07 -3.80 5.43
N ASN A 127 6.83 -4.71 4.84
CA ASN A 127 8.29 -4.60 4.76
C ASN A 127 8.72 -3.40 3.90
N ARG A 128 8.12 -3.24 2.72
CA ARG A 128 8.40 -2.15 1.77
C ARG A 128 8.19 -0.77 2.39
N TYR A 129 7.04 -0.54 3.02
CA TYR A 129 6.69 0.78 3.56
C TYR A 129 7.11 0.99 5.02
N SER A 130 7.80 0.02 5.65
CA SER A 130 8.21 0.14 7.05
C SER A 130 9.16 1.32 7.32
N ASN A 131 10.00 1.71 6.35
CA ASN A 131 10.87 2.89 6.47
C ASN A 131 10.18 4.21 6.06
N SER A 132 8.93 4.11 5.60
CA SER A 132 8.10 5.23 5.13
C SER A 132 7.01 5.60 6.14
N VAL A 133 7.06 5.02 7.33
CA VAL A 133 6.19 5.31 8.46
C VAL A 133 7.08 5.69 9.64
N PHE A 134 6.77 6.84 10.24
CA PHE A 134 7.65 7.54 11.16
C PHE A 134 6.98 7.66 12.53
N LYS A 135 7.82 7.60 13.55
CA LYS A 135 7.43 7.88 14.93
C LYS A 135 7.46 9.39 15.14
N ILE A 136 6.38 9.96 15.66
CA ILE A 136 6.33 11.36 16.07
C ILE A 136 6.30 11.38 17.59
N GLU A 137 7.33 11.96 18.21
CA GLU A 137 7.33 12.22 19.65
C GLU A 137 6.94 13.67 19.89
N ASN A 138 5.93 13.88 20.71
CA ASN A 138 5.50 15.20 21.13
C ASN A 138 5.74 15.38 22.64
N THR A 139 5.96 16.62 23.06
CA THR A 139 6.19 16.96 24.47
C THR A 139 5.34 18.16 24.83
N ALA A 140 4.43 17.96 25.79
CA ALA A 140 3.50 18.96 26.28
C ALA A 140 4.21 19.99 27.18
N SER A 141 3.51 21.06 27.54
CA SER A 141 4.07 22.13 28.37
C SER A 141 4.43 21.68 29.79
N ASN A 142 3.79 20.62 30.29
CA ASN A 142 4.08 19.96 31.56
C ASN A 142 5.17 18.87 31.45
N ASP A 143 5.86 18.80 30.31
CA ASP A 143 6.87 17.80 29.95
C ASP A 143 6.37 16.34 29.87
N ASP A 144 5.05 16.14 29.84
CA ASP A 144 4.46 14.86 29.44
C ASP A 144 4.76 14.57 27.97
N LYS A 145 5.05 13.30 27.67
CA LYS A 145 5.36 12.83 26.32
C LYS A 145 4.22 11.97 25.80
N ASP A 146 3.84 12.21 24.55
CA ASP A 146 2.96 11.33 23.81
C ASP A 146 3.60 10.97 22.46
N ILE A 147 3.08 9.92 21.84
CA ILE A 147 3.56 9.38 20.59
C ILE A 147 2.42 9.43 19.58
N GLY A 148 2.76 9.75 18.34
CA GLY A 148 1.91 9.55 17.18
C GLY A 148 2.68 8.94 16.03
N THR A 149 1.99 8.76 14.93
CA THR A 149 2.54 8.21 13.70
C THR A 149 2.39 9.24 12.57
N GLY A 150 3.31 9.24 11.62
CA GLY A 150 3.12 9.88 10.33
C GLY A 150 3.66 9.01 9.20
N PHE A 151 3.28 9.30 7.96
CA PHE A 151 3.76 8.53 6.81
C PHE A 151 4.19 9.41 5.64
N LEU A 152 5.18 8.93 4.89
CA LEU A 152 5.78 9.64 3.77
C LEU A 152 4.95 9.49 2.50
N THR A 153 4.69 10.61 1.87
CA THR A 153 4.22 10.71 0.48
C THR A 153 5.05 11.73 -0.29
N SER A 154 5.04 11.63 -1.61
CA SER A 154 5.71 12.58 -2.48
C SER A 154 4.71 13.18 -3.45
N VAL A 155 4.51 14.50 -3.36
CA VAL A 155 3.56 15.23 -4.22
C VAL A 155 4.22 16.53 -4.67
N TYR A 156 4.06 16.87 -5.95
CA TYR A 156 4.64 18.09 -6.56
C TYR A 156 6.16 18.25 -6.33
N GLY A 157 6.90 17.12 -6.29
CA GLY A 157 8.35 17.11 -6.06
C GLY A 157 8.77 17.36 -4.61
N ARG A 158 7.83 17.36 -3.65
CA ARG A 158 8.08 17.54 -2.21
C ARG A 158 7.85 16.25 -1.47
N GLN A 159 8.68 15.99 -0.46
CA GLN A 159 8.46 14.90 0.49
C GLN A 159 7.69 15.40 1.71
N LEU A 160 6.49 14.86 1.87
CA LEU A 160 5.53 15.27 2.87
C LEU A 160 5.28 14.11 3.84
N ILE A 161 5.22 14.43 5.12
CA ILE A 161 4.72 13.53 6.16
C ILE A 161 3.29 13.93 6.47
N ILE A 162 2.37 13.00 6.25
CA ILE A 162 0.97 13.16 6.63
C ILE A 162 0.78 12.59 8.04
N THR A 163 0.15 13.34 8.91
CA THR A 163 -0.21 12.93 10.28
C THR A 163 -1.51 13.63 10.71
N ASN A 164 -1.98 13.40 11.94
CA ASN A 164 -3.10 14.16 12.48
C ASN A 164 -2.68 15.51 13.04
N ASN A 165 -3.59 16.48 13.02
CA ASN A 165 -3.36 17.79 13.63
C ASN A 165 -3.07 17.67 15.13
N HIS A 166 -3.88 16.88 15.86
CA HIS A 166 -3.71 16.72 17.30
C HIS A 166 -2.38 16.06 17.71
N VAL A 167 -1.67 15.39 16.80
CA VAL A 167 -0.35 14.79 17.07
C VAL A 167 0.75 15.86 17.12
N VAL A 168 0.56 16.98 16.44
CA VAL A 168 1.60 18.02 16.26
C VAL A 168 1.21 19.39 16.79
N SER A 169 -0.06 19.63 17.12
CA SER A 169 -0.57 20.90 17.63
C SER A 169 -0.41 21.04 19.15
N ASN A 170 -0.22 22.27 19.65
CA ASN A 170 -0.22 22.61 21.09
C ASN A 170 0.88 21.94 21.93
N PHE A 171 1.96 21.48 21.31
CA PHE A 171 3.12 20.92 22.01
C PHE A 171 4.30 21.89 22.00
N LYS A 172 5.07 21.86 23.10
CA LYS A 172 6.31 22.63 23.26
C LYS A 172 7.41 22.15 22.31
N LYS A 173 7.40 20.86 21.97
CA LYS A 173 8.39 20.24 21.09
C LYS A 173 7.79 19.06 20.34
N ILE A 174 8.07 18.98 19.04
CA ILE A 174 7.73 17.85 18.16
C ILE A 174 9.02 17.34 17.53
N ARG A 175 9.18 16.01 17.46
CA ARG A 175 10.32 15.34 16.86
C ARG A 175 9.82 14.21 15.96
N LEU A 176 10.48 14.05 14.82
CA LEU A 176 10.14 13.03 13.83
C LEU A 176 11.29 12.03 13.75
N PHE A 177 11.02 10.75 13.92
CA PHE A 177 12.01 9.69 13.92
C PHE A 177 11.71 8.65 12.85
N THR A 178 12.77 8.22 12.16
CA THR A 178 12.73 7.00 11.34
C THR A 178 12.58 5.75 12.20
N LYS A 179 12.35 4.60 11.58
CA LYS A 179 12.34 3.29 12.25
C LYS A 179 13.62 2.95 13.01
N ASN A 180 14.76 3.51 12.59
CA ASN A 180 16.06 3.30 13.23
C ASN A 180 16.42 4.44 14.20
N ASP A 181 15.43 5.17 14.71
CA ASP A 181 15.57 6.28 15.67
C ASP A 181 16.44 7.46 15.19
N MET A 182 16.64 7.61 13.88
CA MET A 182 17.24 8.82 13.31
C MET A 182 16.21 9.97 13.31
N GLU A 183 16.55 11.10 13.96
CA GLU A 183 15.73 12.33 13.97
C GLU A 183 15.81 13.02 12.60
N LEU A 184 14.65 13.39 12.05
CA LEU A 184 14.52 14.11 10.78
C LEU A 184 14.05 15.55 11.03
N GLU A 185 14.62 16.48 10.28
CA GLU A 185 14.16 17.86 10.28
C GLU A 185 13.00 18.08 9.31
N PHE A 186 11.98 18.79 9.78
CA PHE A 186 10.81 19.16 8.99
C PHE A 186 10.41 20.61 9.27
N LYS A 187 9.50 21.12 8.46
CA LYS A 187 8.69 22.31 8.76
C LYS A 187 7.22 21.92 8.75
N VAL A 188 6.43 22.51 9.64
CA VAL A 188 4.98 22.36 9.59
C VAL A 188 4.47 23.18 8.40
N SER A 189 3.84 22.52 7.43
CA SER A 189 3.35 23.19 6.22
C SER A 189 1.84 23.44 6.25
N VAL A 190 1.07 22.52 6.84
CA VAL A 190 -0.39 22.66 6.98
C VAL A 190 -0.81 22.14 8.35
N LEU A 191 -1.70 22.88 9.01
CA LEU A 191 -2.46 22.45 10.19
C LEU A 191 -3.94 22.69 9.90
N ASN A 192 -4.73 21.62 9.91
CA ASN A 192 -6.17 21.69 9.75
C ASN A 192 -6.83 21.07 10.99
N GLU A 193 -7.24 21.94 11.92
CA GLU A 193 -7.87 21.53 13.18
C GLU A 193 -9.25 20.92 12.97
N GLU A 194 -10.03 21.43 12.02
CA GLU A 194 -11.39 20.97 11.79
C GLU A 194 -11.43 19.51 11.35
N LEU A 195 -10.55 19.14 10.40
CA LEU A 195 -10.45 17.82 9.80
C LEU A 195 -9.40 16.93 10.49
N ASP A 196 -8.70 17.45 11.49
CA ASP A 196 -7.65 16.75 12.23
C ASP A 196 -6.52 16.22 11.33
N ILE A 197 -6.04 17.03 10.39
CA ILE A 197 -4.93 16.69 9.47
C ILE A 197 -3.79 17.70 9.61
N ALA A 198 -2.56 17.20 9.63
CA ALA A 198 -1.36 18.00 9.50
C ALA A 198 -0.44 17.46 8.39
N ILE A 199 0.27 18.38 7.75
CA ILE A 199 1.27 18.07 6.72
C ILE A 199 2.59 18.70 7.14
N LEU A 200 3.60 17.86 7.30
CA LEU A 200 4.98 18.27 7.57
C LEU A 200 5.79 18.11 6.30
N GLU A 201 6.58 19.09 5.92
CA GLU A 201 7.49 18.99 4.77
C GLU A 201 8.91 18.71 5.28
N LEU A 202 9.52 17.63 4.80
CA LEU A 202 10.90 17.30 5.15
C LEU A 202 11.86 18.35 4.59
N LYS A 203 12.81 18.81 5.41
CA LYS A 203 13.83 19.77 4.94
C LYS A 203 14.86 19.12 4.03
N THR A 204 15.16 17.85 4.29
CA THR A 204 16.12 17.04 3.52
C THR A 204 15.40 15.82 2.97
N PRO A 205 15.42 15.60 1.64
CA PRO A 205 14.84 14.40 1.04
C PRO A 205 15.52 13.13 1.54
N ILE A 206 14.72 12.08 1.73
CA ILE A 206 15.17 10.74 2.11
C ILE A 206 14.89 9.73 0.98
N SER A 207 15.69 8.67 0.92
CA SER A 207 15.46 7.56 -0.01
C SER A 207 14.58 6.51 0.66
N SER A 208 13.27 6.57 0.41
CA SER A 208 12.27 5.59 0.90
C SER A 208 11.10 5.53 -0.07
N ASP A 209 10.40 4.39 -0.11
CA ASP A 209 9.21 4.21 -0.95
C ASP A 209 8.10 5.18 -0.52
N ASN A 210 7.48 5.89 -1.47
CA ASN A 210 6.38 6.79 -1.15
C ASN A 210 5.06 6.02 -1.08
N LEU A 211 4.24 6.34 -0.07
CA LEU A 211 2.86 5.89 -0.02
C LEU A 211 2.01 6.78 -0.95
N ASN A 212 1.33 6.12 -1.89
CA ASN A 212 0.38 6.75 -2.80
C ASN A 212 -1.04 6.53 -2.31
N PHE A 213 -1.98 7.35 -2.77
CA PHE A 213 -3.37 7.31 -2.30
C PHE A 213 -4.29 6.59 -3.28
N ASN A 214 -5.33 5.96 -2.74
CA ASN A 214 -6.51 5.55 -3.48
C ASN A 214 -7.75 6.15 -2.82
N GLU A 215 -8.61 6.78 -3.61
CA GLU A 215 -9.77 7.53 -3.13
C GLU A 215 -11.00 6.66 -2.81
N VAL A 216 -10.97 5.37 -3.14
CA VAL A 216 -12.14 4.49 -3.02
C VAL A 216 -11.92 3.44 -1.93
N PRO A 217 -12.34 3.72 -0.68
CA PRO A 217 -12.47 2.70 0.35
C PRO A 217 -13.76 1.89 0.11
N ASN A 218 -13.65 0.60 -0.17
CA ASN A 218 -14.82 -0.28 -0.29
C ASN A 218 -15.07 -1.04 1.03
N LEU A 219 -16.33 -1.32 1.31
CA LEU A 219 -16.72 -2.17 2.43
C LEU A 219 -16.07 -3.56 2.34
N LEU A 220 -15.62 -4.09 3.47
CA LEU A 220 -14.89 -5.36 3.60
C LEU A 220 -13.58 -5.44 2.79
N SER A 221 -13.05 -4.32 2.30
CA SER A 221 -11.69 -4.31 1.77
C SER A 221 -10.70 -4.64 2.89
N ASP A 222 -9.87 -5.63 2.61
CA ASP A 222 -8.71 -6.01 3.40
C ASP A 222 -7.72 -4.83 3.50
N ILE A 223 -7.25 -4.55 4.71
CA ILE A 223 -6.31 -3.47 4.98
C ILE A 223 -5.19 -3.91 5.92
N ILE A 224 -4.09 -3.18 5.89
CA ILE A 224 -3.13 -3.11 6.99
C ILE A 224 -2.97 -1.68 7.47
N THR A 225 -2.55 -1.54 8.71
CA THR A 225 -2.05 -0.28 9.25
C THR A 225 -0.68 -0.50 9.88
N ILE A 226 0.20 0.49 9.72
CA ILE A 226 1.56 0.48 10.27
C ILE A 226 1.66 1.70 11.18
N GLY A 227 2.10 1.52 12.41
CA GLY A 227 2.16 2.62 13.38
C GLY A 227 3.07 2.33 14.55
N TYR A 228 3.13 3.29 15.47
CA TYR A 228 3.90 3.21 16.70
C TYR A 228 2.96 3.22 17.91
N PRO A 229 2.16 2.16 18.11
CA PRO A 229 1.27 2.11 19.26
C PRO A 229 2.08 2.09 20.55
N SER A 230 1.52 2.69 21.59
CA SER A 230 1.94 2.47 22.97
C SER A 230 1.65 1.02 23.34
N ILE A 231 2.72 0.28 23.64
CA ILE A 231 2.66 -1.12 24.06
C ILE A 231 2.92 -1.15 25.56
N PRO A 232 1.93 -1.54 26.39
CA PRO A 232 2.13 -1.67 27.83
C PRO A 232 3.33 -2.57 28.14
N MET A 233 4.15 -2.15 29.10
CA MET A 233 5.36 -2.88 29.55
C MET A 233 6.47 -3.02 28.50
N ALA A 234 6.34 -2.38 27.32
CA ALA A 234 7.45 -2.25 26.39
C ALA A 234 8.42 -1.15 26.87
N LYS A 235 9.70 -1.35 26.62
CA LYS A 235 10.75 -0.38 26.95
C LYS A 235 10.72 0.84 26.02
N GLU A 236 10.43 0.60 24.74
CA GLU A 236 10.45 1.59 23.67
C GLU A 236 9.16 1.50 22.84
N ALA A 237 8.91 2.50 22.01
CA ALA A 237 7.85 2.47 21.02
C ALA A 237 8.28 1.65 19.80
N TYR A 238 7.65 0.50 19.61
CA TYR A 238 7.92 -0.38 18.47
C TYR A 238 6.97 -0.09 17.31
N GLN A 239 7.48 -0.19 16.09
CA GLN A 239 6.62 -0.20 14.91
C GLN A 239 5.83 -1.50 14.88
N VAL A 240 4.51 -1.39 14.78
CA VAL A 240 3.57 -2.52 14.74
C VAL A 240 2.76 -2.44 13.46
N CYS A 241 2.56 -3.59 12.82
CA CYS A 241 1.69 -3.77 11.67
C CYS A 241 0.48 -4.61 12.08
N HIS A 242 -0.73 -4.12 11.83
CA HIS A 242 -1.98 -4.83 12.10
C HIS A 242 -2.83 -4.94 10.84
N ARG A 243 -3.38 -6.14 10.60
CA ARG A 243 -4.36 -6.39 9.54
C ARG A 243 -5.78 -6.20 10.06
N GLY A 244 -6.67 -5.79 9.19
CA GLY A 244 -8.11 -5.71 9.43
C GLY A 244 -8.86 -5.55 8.11
N GLU A 245 -10.09 -5.06 8.20
CA GLU A 245 -10.93 -4.73 7.06
C GLU A 245 -11.72 -3.44 7.32
N ILE A 246 -12.26 -2.83 6.27
CA ILE A 246 -13.21 -1.72 6.39
C ILE A 246 -14.58 -2.28 6.78
N ASN A 247 -15.13 -1.82 7.91
CA ASN A 247 -16.39 -2.33 8.46
C ASN A 247 -17.62 -1.47 8.16
N SER A 248 -17.46 -0.16 7.99
CA SER A 248 -18.58 0.74 7.69
C SER A 248 -18.09 2.09 7.23
N HIS A 249 -18.93 2.79 6.46
CA HIS A 249 -18.83 4.23 6.27
C HIS A 249 -19.80 4.91 7.23
N ILE A 250 -19.40 6.01 7.84
CA ILE A 250 -20.21 6.77 8.79
C ILE A 250 -20.04 8.27 8.55
N GLU A 251 -21.00 9.04 9.05
CA GLU A 251 -20.87 10.48 9.22
C GLU A 251 -20.81 10.76 10.72
N ASP A 252 -19.82 11.53 11.18
CA ASP A 252 -19.78 11.96 12.58
C ASP A 252 -20.79 13.11 12.84
N TYR A 253 -21.00 13.45 14.11
CA TYR A 253 -21.96 14.50 14.49
C TYR A 253 -21.62 15.90 13.95
N ARG A 254 -20.43 16.08 13.39
CA ARG A 254 -19.96 17.33 12.77
C ARG A 254 -20.14 17.31 11.24
N GLY A 255 -20.68 16.24 10.67
CA GLY A 255 -20.86 16.07 9.23
C GLY A 255 -19.62 15.55 8.50
N ASN A 256 -18.61 15.04 9.21
CA ASN A 256 -17.41 14.50 8.56
C ASN A 256 -17.63 13.04 8.16
N ASN A 257 -17.38 12.73 6.89
CA ASN A 257 -17.36 11.37 6.39
C ASN A 257 -16.11 10.64 6.90
N LEU A 258 -16.31 9.52 7.59
CA LEU A 258 -15.26 8.63 8.10
C LEU A 258 -15.57 7.19 7.67
N PHE A 259 -14.58 6.31 7.80
CA PHE A 259 -14.85 4.87 7.79
C PHE A 259 -14.25 4.17 9.00
N LEU A 260 -14.86 3.05 9.36
CA LEU A 260 -14.50 2.23 10.51
C LEU A 260 -13.69 1.02 10.06
N ILE A 261 -12.72 0.61 10.87
CA ILE A 261 -11.88 -0.56 10.59
C ILE A 261 -11.84 -1.53 11.77
N SER A 262 -11.53 -2.79 11.46
CA SER A 262 -11.38 -3.86 12.47
C SER A 262 -9.94 -4.03 12.96
N ALA A 263 -8.95 -3.39 12.31
CA ALA A 263 -7.57 -3.45 12.75
C ALA A 263 -7.48 -2.91 14.18
N LYS A 264 -6.82 -3.66 15.07
CA LYS A 264 -6.64 -3.23 16.45
C LYS A 264 -5.77 -1.97 16.47
N THR A 265 -6.15 -0.94 17.21
CA THR A 265 -5.29 0.24 17.35
C THR A 265 -5.25 0.69 18.82
N SER A 266 -4.24 1.47 19.17
CA SER A 266 -4.12 2.08 20.50
C SER A 266 -3.49 3.47 20.35
N THR A 267 -3.41 4.22 21.45
CA THR A 267 -2.65 5.46 21.55
C THR A 267 -1.29 5.29 20.88
N GLY A 268 -0.84 6.23 20.05
CA GLY A 268 0.36 6.08 19.21
C GLY A 268 0.09 5.79 17.73
N ASN A 269 -1.04 5.17 17.40
CA ASN A 269 -1.41 4.91 15.99
C ASN A 269 -2.10 6.10 15.31
N SER A 270 -2.47 7.15 16.03
CA SER A 270 -3.00 8.36 15.40
C SER A 270 -2.00 8.89 14.38
N GLY A 271 -2.44 9.03 13.15
CA GLY A 271 -1.66 9.41 11.99
C GLY A 271 -1.12 8.23 11.17
N SER A 272 -1.40 6.98 11.56
CA SER A 272 -1.04 5.79 10.79
C SER A 272 -1.79 5.73 9.45
N PRO A 273 -1.12 5.31 8.36
CA PRO A 273 -1.79 5.05 7.10
C PRO A 273 -2.65 3.79 7.21
N ILE A 274 -3.80 3.80 6.52
CA ILE A 274 -4.60 2.61 6.23
C ILE A 274 -4.34 2.22 4.78
N ILE A 275 -3.73 1.05 4.57
CA ILE A 275 -3.17 0.62 3.30
C ILE A 275 -3.92 -0.61 2.79
N ASP A 276 -4.33 -0.60 1.52
CA ASP A 276 -4.98 -1.73 0.86
C ASP A 276 -3.99 -2.76 0.28
N GLU A 277 -4.50 -3.82 -0.34
CA GLU A 277 -3.71 -4.89 -0.96
C GLU A 277 -2.85 -4.43 -2.15
N ARG A 278 -3.12 -3.25 -2.72
CA ARG A 278 -2.31 -2.63 -3.77
C ARG A 278 -1.15 -1.81 -3.19
N GLY A 279 -1.10 -1.64 -1.87
CA GLY A 279 -0.15 -0.76 -1.19
C GLY A 279 -0.55 0.72 -1.25
N LEU A 280 -1.82 1.01 -1.52
CA LEU A 280 -2.35 2.37 -1.61
C LEU A 280 -3.05 2.78 -0.32
N VAL A 281 -2.87 4.03 0.08
CA VAL A 281 -3.48 4.62 1.27
C VAL A 281 -4.93 4.98 1.00
N LEU A 282 -5.84 4.36 1.75
CA LEU A 282 -7.28 4.64 1.75
C LEU A 282 -7.66 5.77 2.70
N GLY A 283 -6.81 6.06 3.68
CA GLY A 283 -7.04 7.10 4.66
C GLY A 283 -6.00 7.11 5.78
N ILE A 284 -6.22 8.00 6.75
CA ILE A 284 -5.38 8.17 7.92
C ILE A 284 -6.18 7.89 9.19
N LEU A 285 -5.65 7.01 10.04
CA LEU A 285 -6.24 6.71 11.32
C LEU A 285 -6.21 7.96 12.20
N THR A 286 -7.35 8.38 12.73
CA THR A 286 -7.46 9.58 13.59
C THR A 286 -7.71 9.17 15.03
N ARG A 287 -8.99 9.02 15.38
CA ARG A 287 -9.48 8.92 16.74
C ARG A 287 -10.18 7.58 16.96
N GLU A 288 -10.13 7.16 18.21
CA GLU A 288 -11.01 6.14 18.74
C GLU A 288 -12.36 6.78 19.06
N LEU A 289 -13.44 6.31 18.42
CA LEU A 289 -14.81 6.67 18.77
C LEU A 289 -15.18 5.89 20.02
N TYR A 290 -14.98 6.54 21.15
CA TYR A 290 -15.01 5.94 22.47
C TYR A 290 -15.83 6.78 23.45
N GLU A 291 -16.71 6.11 24.19
CA GLU A 291 -17.48 6.70 25.29
C GLU A 291 -17.07 6.01 26.58
N LYS A 292 -16.20 6.67 27.37
CA LYS A 292 -15.61 6.09 28.59
C LYS A 292 -16.64 5.54 29.57
N ASP A 293 -17.67 6.33 29.86
CA ASP A 293 -18.72 5.92 30.79
C ASP A 293 -19.53 4.75 30.23
N ALA A 294 -19.79 4.71 28.92
CA ALA A 294 -20.50 3.60 28.29
C ALA A 294 -19.67 2.32 28.23
N LEU A 295 -18.34 2.40 28.07
CA LEU A 295 -17.48 1.22 28.21
C LEU A 295 -17.55 0.68 29.64
N LEU A 296 -17.33 1.54 30.64
CA LEU A 296 -17.26 1.11 32.04
C LEU A 296 -18.61 0.62 32.57
N SER A 297 -19.71 1.27 32.19
CA SER A 297 -21.05 0.93 32.69
C SER A 297 -21.79 -0.12 31.85
N LYS A 298 -21.52 -0.23 30.55
CA LYS A 298 -22.28 -1.08 29.61
C LYS A 298 -21.41 -2.00 28.75
N GLY A 299 -20.08 -1.96 28.88
CA GLY A 299 -19.18 -2.75 28.05
C GLY A 299 -19.17 -2.33 26.56
N LYS A 300 -19.60 -1.10 26.24
CA LYS A 300 -19.60 -0.59 24.85
C LYS A 300 -18.17 -0.43 24.34
N LEU A 301 -17.76 -1.32 23.44
CA LEU A 301 -16.42 -1.29 22.84
C LEU A 301 -16.23 -0.07 21.93
N PRO A 302 -15.00 0.44 21.84
CA PRO A 302 -14.65 1.52 20.93
C PRO A 302 -14.68 1.08 19.46
N TYR A 303 -14.83 2.06 18.57
CA TYR A 303 -14.62 1.90 17.12
C TYR A 303 -13.45 2.77 16.66
N TYR A 304 -12.66 2.28 15.71
CA TYR A 304 -11.53 3.03 15.16
C TYR A 304 -11.92 3.73 13.87
N ALA A 305 -11.85 5.07 13.86
CA ALA A 305 -12.26 5.89 12.74
C ALA A 305 -11.07 6.38 11.91
N VAL A 306 -11.28 6.42 10.61
CA VAL A 306 -10.29 6.79 9.60
C VAL A 306 -10.82 7.95 8.77
N ILE A 307 -9.99 8.97 8.58
CA ILE A 307 -10.28 10.07 7.65
C ILE A 307 -9.92 9.59 6.23
N PRO A 308 -10.85 9.63 5.28
CA PRO A 308 -10.61 9.19 3.91
C PRO A 308 -9.50 9.96 3.19
N SER A 309 -8.77 9.27 2.31
CA SER A 309 -7.64 9.81 1.54
C SER A 309 -8.02 10.98 0.62
N ASN A 310 -9.24 11.03 0.10
CA ASN A 310 -9.71 12.14 -0.74
C ASN A 310 -9.75 13.47 0.03
N VAL A 311 -9.98 13.44 1.34
CA VAL A 311 -9.89 14.62 2.21
C VAL A 311 -8.44 15.11 2.29
N ILE A 312 -7.49 14.18 2.47
CA ILE A 312 -6.05 14.48 2.51
C ILE A 312 -5.59 15.08 1.17
N LEU A 313 -5.97 14.46 0.06
CA LEU A 313 -5.63 14.90 -1.30
C LEU A 313 -6.18 16.30 -1.60
N LYS A 314 -7.40 16.61 -1.15
CA LYS A 314 -7.98 17.95 -1.27
C LYS A 314 -7.13 19.00 -0.55
N ILE A 315 -6.72 18.73 0.69
CA ILE A 315 -5.87 19.63 1.47
C ILE A 315 -4.50 19.82 0.80
N ILE A 316 -3.87 18.73 0.32
CA ILE A 316 -2.60 18.81 -0.42
C ILE A 316 -2.76 19.68 -1.67
N LYS A 317 -3.84 19.47 -2.43
CA LYS A 317 -4.11 20.27 -3.63
C LYS A 317 -4.30 21.75 -3.30
N GLU A 318 -5.06 22.09 -2.27
CA GLU A 318 -5.27 23.48 -1.84
C GLU A 318 -3.98 24.16 -1.34
N ALA A 319 -3.06 23.40 -0.75
CA ALA A 319 -1.81 23.93 -0.21
C ALA A 319 -0.69 24.07 -1.26
N TYR A 320 -0.72 23.29 -2.35
CA TYR A 320 0.43 23.16 -3.26
C TYR A 320 0.13 23.21 -4.77
N ALA A 321 -1.13 23.22 -5.21
CA ALA A 321 -1.50 23.37 -6.62
C ALA A 321 -1.57 24.85 -7.05
#